data_AF-A0AAD3RZC7-F1
#
_entry.id   AF-A0AAD3RZC7-F1
#
_cell.length_a   1.000
_cell.length_b   1.000
_cell.length_c   1.000
_cell.angle_alpha   90.00
_cell.angle_beta   90.00
_cell.angle_gamma   90.00
#
_symmetry.space_group_name_H-M   'P 1'
#
loop_
_entity.id
_entity.type
_entity.pdbx_description
1 polymer ?
#
loop_
_entity_poly.entity_id
_entity_poly.type
_entity_poly.pdbx_seq_one_letter_code
_entity_poly.pdbx_strand_id
1 'polypeptide(L)'
;MDLIHYLVFIPNEVLFIVHHIATLFVLITCRYLVNHGAFPMLVLLILAEITSACQNVWTIAGFRRSDVPAAAKLYESLSPFFYVLYSIARGILAPMFVYKLVVFYLSGGGDGVIPMWAWVSWIIVISSGILVSLVWILNLWIALFRERSKQKLV
;
A
#
# COMPACT_ATOMS: atom_id res chain seq x y z
N MET A 1 6.40 2.30 -13.69
CA MET A 1 7.86 2.47 -13.83
C MET A 1 8.62 1.61 -12.79
N ASP A 2 7.96 1.16 -11.71
CA ASP A 2 8.69 0.52 -10.61
C ASP A 2 8.90 -1.01 -10.76
N LEU A 3 7.93 -1.77 -11.26
CA LEU A 3 8.03 -3.25 -11.24
C LEU A 3 9.24 -3.82 -11.99
N ILE A 4 9.55 -3.33 -13.20
CA ILE A 4 10.72 -3.79 -13.96
C ILE A 4 12.01 -3.40 -13.25
N HIS A 5 12.06 -2.21 -12.66
CA HIS A 5 13.22 -1.74 -11.91
C HIS A 5 13.49 -2.64 -10.69
N TYR A 6 12.45 -2.96 -9.93
CA TYR A 6 12.56 -3.88 -8.79
C TYR A 6 12.96 -5.30 -9.22
N LEU A 7 12.37 -5.85 -10.29
CA LEU A 7 12.71 -7.18 -10.80
C LEU A 7 14.17 -7.31 -11.25
N VAL A 8 14.75 -6.25 -11.81
CA VAL A 8 16.12 -6.28 -12.37
C VAL A 8 17.17 -5.85 -11.34
N PHE A 9 16.91 -4.81 -10.55
CA PHE A 9 17.93 -4.18 -9.71
C PHE A 9 17.78 -4.50 -8.22
N ILE A 10 16.58 -4.83 -7.74
CA ILE A 10 16.31 -5.07 -6.31
C ILE A 10 15.36 -6.27 -6.11
N PRO A 11 15.73 -7.48 -6.59
CA PRO A 11 14.82 -8.63 -6.61
C PRO A 11 14.44 -9.14 -5.22
N ASN A 12 15.18 -8.75 -4.19
CA ASN A 12 14.92 -9.13 -2.80
C ASN A 12 13.70 -8.42 -2.19
N GLU A 13 13.19 -7.35 -2.83
CA GLU A 13 12.01 -6.60 -2.37
C GLU A 13 10.71 -7.27 -2.84
N VAL A 14 10.57 -8.55 -2.47
CA VAL A 14 9.47 -9.44 -2.91
C VAL A 14 8.09 -8.85 -2.59
N LEU A 15 7.95 -8.19 -1.43
CA LEU A 15 6.69 -7.58 -1.01
C LEU A 15 6.22 -6.52 -2.01
N PHE A 16 7.14 -5.66 -2.46
CA PHE A 16 6.83 -4.57 -3.39
C PHE A 16 6.53 -5.11 -4.79
N ILE A 17 7.28 -6.12 -5.23
CA ILE A 17 7.07 -6.81 -6.52
C ILE A 17 5.69 -7.48 -6.54
N VAL A 18 5.37 -8.29 -5.53
CA VAL A 18 4.07 -8.98 -5.42
C VAL A 18 2.93 -7.96 -5.32
N HIS A 19 3.10 -6.87 -4.59
CA HIS A 19 2.13 -5.78 -4.53
C HIS A 19 1.84 -5.20 -5.91
N HIS A 20 2.87 -4.90 -6.70
CA HIS A 20 2.71 -4.35 -8.06
C HIS A 20 2.07 -5.33 -9.03
N ILE A 21 2.39 -6.62 -8.93
CA ILE A 21 1.71 -7.65 -9.72
C ILE A 21 0.23 -7.71 -9.36
N ALA A 22 -0.10 -7.65 -8.06
CA ALA A 22 -1.47 -7.63 -7.57
C ALA A 22 -2.25 -6.40 -8.05
N THR A 23 -1.66 -5.20 -7.99
CA THR A 23 -2.32 -3.98 -8.49
C THR A 23 -2.52 -4.02 -10.00
N LEU A 24 -1.53 -4.50 -10.76
CA LEU A 24 -1.65 -4.70 -12.21
C LEU A 24 -2.74 -5.71 -12.56
N PHE A 25 -2.83 -6.83 -11.84
CA PHE A 25 -3.90 -7.81 -12.02
C PHE A 25 -5.28 -7.15 -11.91
N VAL A 26 -5.51 -6.38 -10.84
CA VAL A 26 -6.80 -5.70 -10.62
C VAL A 26 -7.07 -4.64 -11.69
N LEU A 27 -6.08 -3.85 -12.08
CA LEU A 27 -6.24 -2.82 -13.12
C LEU A 27 -6.50 -3.43 -14.51
N ILE A 28 -5.76 -4.48 -14.88
CA ILE A 28 -5.90 -5.15 -16.18
C ILE A 28 -7.26 -5.83 -16.29
N THR A 29 -7.66 -6.58 -15.25
CA THR A 29 -8.95 -7.28 -15.25
C THR A 29 -10.12 -6.30 -15.26
N CYS A 30 -10.03 -5.20 -14.50
CA CYS A 30 -11.03 -4.13 -14.53
C CYS A 30 -11.11 -3.44 -15.90
N ARG A 31 -9.97 -3.01 -16.47
CA ARG A 31 -9.94 -2.21 -17.70
C ARG A 31 -10.17 -3.01 -18.98
N TYR A 32 -9.58 -4.19 -19.10
CA TYR A 32 -9.51 -4.92 -20.37
C TYR A 32 -10.39 -6.17 -20.42
N LEU A 33 -10.65 -6.82 -19.28
CA LEU A 33 -11.51 -8.02 -19.26
C LEU A 33 -12.97 -7.65 -18.98
N VAL A 34 -13.21 -6.82 -17.96
CA VAL A 34 -14.57 -6.47 -17.54
C VAL A 34 -15.06 -5.16 -18.18
N ASN A 35 -14.16 -4.21 -18.48
CA ASN A 35 -14.48 -2.85 -18.95
C ASN A 35 -15.38 -2.03 -17.99
N HIS A 36 -15.58 -2.50 -16.76
CA HIS A 36 -16.35 -1.83 -15.70
C HIS A 36 -15.63 -1.94 -14.35
N GLY A 37 -16.02 -1.08 -13.39
CA GLY A 37 -15.42 -1.05 -12.05
C GLY A 37 -14.22 -0.10 -11.90
N ALA A 38 -13.98 0.80 -12.85
CA ALA A 38 -12.84 1.71 -12.82
C ALA A 38 -12.89 2.68 -11.63
N PHE A 39 -14.08 3.18 -11.28
CA PHE A 39 -14.25 4.15 -10.20
C PHE A 39 -13.69 3.66 -8.85
N PRO A 40 -14.09 2.48 -8.31
CA PRO A 40 -13.55 2.02 -7.05
C PRO A 40 -12.04 1.75 -7.09
N MET A 41 -11.51 1.32 -8.25
CA MET A 41 -10.07 1.13 -8.42
C MET A 41 -9.31 2.45 -8.42
N LEU A 42 -9.86 3.51 -9.02
CA LEU A 42 -9.26 4.84 -9.01
C LEU A 42 -9.20 5.44 -7.60
N VAL A 43 -10.23 5.26 -6.78
CA VAL A 43 -10.23 5.74 -5.39
C VAL A 43 -9.12 5.08 -4.59
N LEU A 44 -8.96 3.75 -4.71
CA LEU A 44 -7.87 3.02 -4.05
C LEU A 44 -6.49 3.42 -4.60
N LEU A 45 -6.39 3.72 -5.89
CA LEU A 45 -5.15 4.16 -6.51
C LEU A 45 -4.73 5.54 -6.02
N ILE A 46 -5.67 6.48 -5.90
CA ILE A 46 -5.40 7.82 -5.34
C ILE A 46 -4.91 7.69 -3.89
N LEU A 47 -5.59 6.86 -3.09
CA LEU A 47 -5.18 6.62 -1.71
C LEU A 47 -3.78 5.99 -1.64
N ALA A 48 -3.46 5.07 -2.55
CA ALA A 48 -2.14 4.50 -2.67
C ALA A 48 -1.10 5.56 -3.05
N GLU A 49 -1.36 6.39 -4.05
CA GLU A 49 -0.42 7.39 -4.59
C GLU A 49 -0.02 8.44 -3.54
N ILE A 50 -0.98 8.90 -2.74
CA ILE A 50 -0.72 9.83 -1.63
C ILE A 50 0.27 9.22 -0.64
N THR A 51 0.10 7.93 -0.32
CA THR A 51 1.04 7.22 0.57
C THR A 51 2.37 6.90 -0.12
N SER A 52 2.37 6.60 -1.42
CA SER A 52 3.57 6.24 -2.20
C SER A 52 4.54 7.40 -2.32
N ALA A 53 4.06 8.62 -2.54
CA ALA A 53 4.94 9.80 -2.58
C ALA A 53 5.72 9.96 -1.26
N CYS A 54 5.02 9.87 -0.12
CA CYS A 54 5.64 9.93 1.19
C CYS A 54 6.57 8.73 1.45
N GLN A 55 6.13 7.53 1.09
CA GLN A 55 6.91 6.28 1.23
C GLN A 55 8.22 6.33 0.42
N ASN A 56 8.19 6.85 -0.80
CA ASN A 56 9.36 6.93 -1.67
C ASN A 56 10.41 7.89 -1.11
N VAL A 57 9.98 9.08 -0.66
CA VAL A 57 10.88 10.05 0.00
C VAL A 57 11.48 9.45 1.27
N TRP A 58 10.66 8.79 2.09
CA TRP A 58 11.10 8.10 3.30
C TRP A 58 12.11 6.99 3.00
N THR A 59 11.86 6.16 1.97
CA THR A 59 12.74 5.05 1.58
C THR A 59 14.09 5.55 1.08
N ILE A 60 14.11 6.58 0.21
CA ILE A 60 15.35 7.17 -0.30
C ILE A 60 16.17 7.80 0.83
N ALA A 61 15.52 8.53 1.74
CA ALA A 61 16.18 9.08 2.93
C ALA A 61 16.79 7.95 3.80
N GLY A 62 16.08 6.81 3.92
CA GLY A 62 16.54 5.62 4.61
C GLY A 62 17.80 5.00 3.99
N PHE A 63 17.86 4.87 2.67
CA PHE A 63 19.04 4.34 1.97
C PHE A 63 20.29 5.21 2.14
N ARG A 64 20.12 6.52 2.31
CA ARG A 64 21.22 7.49 2.39
C ARG A 64 21.53 7.96 3.81
N ARG A 65 20.86 7.41 4.83
CA ARG A 65 20.98 7.86 6.22
C ARG A 65 22.38 7.68 6.81
N SER A 66 23.14 6.67 6.37
CA SER A 66 24.53 6.44 6.80
C SER A 66 25.52 7.42 6.16
N ASP A 67 25.19 7.92 4.97
CA ASP A 67 26.13 8.64 4.11
C ASP A 67 25.92 10.16 4.21
N VAL A 68 24.70 10.61 4.48
CA VAL A 68 24.31 12.03 4.42
C VAL A 68 23.55 12.43 5.70
N PRO A 69 24.10 13.35 6.52
CA PRO A 69 23.45 13.80 7.76
C PRO A 69 22.06 14.41 7.54
N ALA A 70 21.87 15.13 6.43
CA ALA A 70 20.57 15.69 6.06
C ALA A 70 19.53 14.60 5.78
N ALA A 71 19.94 13.48 5.17
CA ALA A 71 19.06 12.34 4.90
C ALA A 71 18.67 11.61 6.19
N ALA A 72 19.60 11.47 7.15
CA ALA A 72 19.31 10.92 8.47
C ALA A 72 18.25 11.75 9.20
N LYS A 73 18.44 13.08 9.27
CA LYS A 73 17.48 14.00 9.91
C LYS A 73 16.10 13.97 9.23
N LEU A 74 16.07 13.91 7.90
CA LEU A 74 14.83 13.79 7.14
C LEU A 74 14.13 12.47 7.43
N TYR A 75 14.86 11.35 7.43
CA TYR A 75 14.32 10.03 7.74
C TYR A 75 13.71 9.97 9.14
N GLU A 76 14.43 10.46 10.16
CA GLU A 76 13.96 10.46 11.55
C GLU A 76 12.72 11.32 11.76
N SER A 77 12.68 12.50 11.14
CA SER A 77 11.55 13.43 11.22
C SER A 77 10.32 12.90 10.45
N LEU A 78 10.56 12.34 9.26
CA LEU A 78 9.49 11.87 8.38
C LEU A 78 8.91 10.53 8.85
N SER A 79 9.67 9.67 9.53
CA SER A 79 9.22 8.34 9.94
C SER A 79 7.91 8.34 10.75
N PRO A 80 7.77 9.11 11.85
CA PRO A 80 6.52 9.13 12.61
C PRO A 80 5.34 9.66 11.79
N PHE A 81 5.58 10.69 10.97
CA PHE A 81 4.54 11.27 10.11
C PHE A 81 4.07 10.25 9.06
N PHE A 82 5.01 9.62 8.37
CA PHE A 82 4.75 8.56 7.41
C PHE A 82 3.96 7.42 8.05
N TYR A 83 4.39 6.96 9.24
CA TYR A 83 3.73 5.83 9.89
C TYR A 83 2.29 6.14 10.28
N VAL A 84 2.00 7.35 10.76
CA VAL A 84 0.63 7.79 11.07
C VAL A 84 -0.20 7.87 9.80
N LEU A 85 0.29 8.56 8.78
CA LEU A 85 -0.40 8.72 7.49
C LEU A 85 -0.73 7.34 6.87
N TYR A 86 0.26 6.45 6.85
CA TYR A 86 0.13 5.11 6.30
C TYR A 86 -0.86 4.26 7.11
N SER A 87 -0.80 4.31 8.44
CA SER A 87 -1.75 3.62 9.32
C SER A 87 -3.19 4.12 9.13
N ILE A 88 -3.41 5.42 8.95
CA ILE A 88 -4.76 5.97 8.69
C ILE A 88 -5.26 5.51 7.32
N ALA A 89 -4.44 5.69 6.28
CA ALA A 89 -4.81 5.34 4.93
C ALA A 89 -5.13 3.83 4.78
N ARG A 90 -4.25 2.97 5.30
CA ARG A 90 -4.38 1.50 5.15
C ARG A 90 -5.20 0.83 6.24
N GLY A 91 -5.24 1.39 7.45
CA GLY A 91 -5.96 0.80 8.59
C GLY A 91 -7.38 1.31 8.78
N ILE A 92 -7.71 2.47 8.21
CA ILE A 92 -9.03 3.09 8.38
C ILE A 92 -9.69 3.32 7.02
N LEU A 93 -9.08 4.15 6.17
CA LEU A 93 -9.71 4.57 4.91
C LEU A 93 -9.92 3.40 3.94
N ALA A 94 -8.88 2.59 3.71
CA ALA A 94 -8.96 1.46 2.79
C ALA A 94 -9.94 0.37 3.26
N PRO A 95 -9.95 -0.09 4.53
CA PRO A 95 -10.94 -1.05 5.02
C PRO A 95 -12.37 -0.53 4.96
N MET A 96 -12.62 0.73 5.32
CA MET A 96 -13.94 1.34 5.20
C MET A 96 -14.41 1.36 3.74
N PHE A 97 -13.50 1.66 2.81
CA PHE A 97 -13.81 1.65 1.38
C PHE A 97 -14.11 0.24 0.88
N VAL A 98 -13.31 -0.75 1.24
CA VAL A 98 -13.54 -2.16 0.89
C VAL A 98 -14.87 -2.65 1.45
N TYR A 99 -15.21 -2.31 2.70
CA TYR A 99 -16.51 -2.65 3.28
C TYR A 99 -17.68 -2.10 2.44
N LYS A 100 -17.62 -0.81 2.08
CA LYS A 100 -18.64 -0.20 1.21
C LYS A 100 -18.72 -0.89 -0.16
N LEU A 101 -17.57 -1.26 -0.72
CA LEU A 101 -17.49 -1.96 -2.00
C LEU A 101 -18.10 -3.37 -1.93
N VAL A 102 -17.82 -4.12 -0.86
CA VAL A 102 -18.42 -5.43 -0.59
C VAL A 102 -19.94 -5.31 -0.50
N VAL A 103 -20.44 -4.37 0.32
CA VAL A 103 -21.89 -4.15 0.48
C VAL A 103 -22.54 -3.81 -0.86
N PHE A 104 -21.93 -2.94 -1.66
CA PHE A 104 -22.42 -2.57 -2.99
C PHE A 104 -22.55 -3.78 -3.94
N TYR A 105 -21.54 -4.66 -3.98
CA TYR A 105 -21.60 -5.84 -4.84
C TYR A 105 -22.59 -6.88 -4.32
N LEU A 106 -22.67 -7.09 -3.01
CA LEU A 106 -23.65 -8.00 -2.40
C LEU A 106 -25.09 -7.51 -2.55
N SER A 107 -25.31 -6.20 -2.65
CA SER A 107 -26.64 -5.61 -2.92
C SER A 107 -27.01 -5.61 -4.41
N GLY A 108 -26.23 -6.29 -5.27
CA GLY A 108 -26.50 -6.40 -6.70
C GLY A 108 -26.04 -5.20 -7.54
N GLY A 109 -25.23 -4.28 -6.99
CA GLY A 109 -24.77 -3.08 -7.70
C GLY A 109 -23.90 -3.37 -8.93
N GLY A 110 -23.42 -4.61 -9.09
CA GLY A 110 -22.67 -5.08 -10.26
C GLY A 110 -23.40 -6.13 -11.09
N ASP A 111 -24.65 -6.48 -10.77
CA ASP A 111 -25.34 -7.59 -11.42
C ASP A 111 -25.58 -7.32 -12.91
N GLY A 112 -25.34 -8.34 -13.75
CA GLY A 112 -25.44 -8.22 -15.20
C GLY A 112 -24.32 -7.41 -15.87
N VAL A 113 -23.44 -6.75 -15.10
CA VAL A 113 -22.36 -5.89 -15.64
C VAL A 113 -20.98 -6.42 -15.26
N ILE A 114 -20.78 -6.79 -14.00
CA ILE A 114 -19.50 -7.27 -13.46
C ILE A 114 -19.66 -8.71 -13.01
N PRO A 115 -18.98 -9.68 -13.65
CA PRO A 115 -19.03 -11.08 -13.25
C PRO A 115 -18.63 -11.28 -11.79
N MET A 116 -19.31 -12.19 -11.10
CA MET A 116 -19.07 -12.44 -9.67
C MET A 116 -17.63 -12.79 -9.35
N TRP A 117 -17.04 -13.67 -10.15
CA TRP A 117 -15.63 -14.08 -9.98
C TRP A 117 -14.67 -12.88 -10.02
N ALA A 118 -14.96 -11.87 -10.84
CA ALA A 118 -14.08 -10.73 -11.04
C ALA A 118 -14.06 -9.85 -9.79
N TRP A 119 -15.23 -9.38 -9.33
CA TRP A 119 -15.28 -8.52 -8.15
C TRP A 119 -14.85 -9.25 -6.88
N VAL A 120 -15.18 -10.54 -6.72
CA VAL A 120 -14.70 -11.35 -5.59
C VAL A 120 -13.18 -11.43 -5.60
N SER A 121 -12.57 -11.70 -6.75
CA SER A 121 -11.10 -11.76 -6.88
C SER A 121 -10.45 -10.43 -6.52
N TRP A 122 -11.03 -9.30 -6.94
CA TRP A 122 -10.51 -7.97 -6.61
C TRP A 122 -10.56 -7.70 -5.12
N ILE A 123 -11.68 -8.01 -4.46
CA ILE A 123 -11.83 -7.80 -3.01
C ILE A 123 -10.83 -8.65 -2.23
N ILE A 124 -10.60 -9.90 -2.63
CA ILE A 124 -9.61 -10.77 -2.00
C ILE A 124 -8.20 -10.17 -2.13
N VAL A 125 -7.82 -9.76 -3.35
CA VAL A 125 -6.50 -9.19 -3.62
C VAL A 125 -6.29 -7.87 -2.86
N ILE A 126 -7.27 -6.97 -2.88
CA ILE A 126 -7.22 -5.68 -2.17
C ILE A 126 -7.11 -5.90 -0.66
N SER A 127 -7.96 -6.77 -0.10
CA SER A 127 -7.97 -7.08 1.33
C SER A 127 -6.62 -7.68 1.78
N SER A 128 -6.07 -8.60 1.00
CA SER A 128 -4.76 -9.21 1.27
C SER A 128 -3.65 -8.16 1.26
N GLY A 129 -3.66 -7.26 0.28
CA GLY A 129 -2.71 -6.15 0.20
C GLY A 129 -2.79 -5.20 1.40
N ILE A 130 -4.01 -4.90 1.88
CA ILE A 130 -4.22 -4.10 3.09
C ILE A 130 -3.64 -4.82 4.32
N LEU A 131 -3.95 -6.09 4.52
CA LEU A 131 -3.47 -6.85 5.67
C LEU A 131 -1.94 -6.92 5.72
N VAL A 132 -1.30 -7.25 4.59
CA VAL A 132 0.17 -7.29 4.50
C VAL A 132 0.77 -5.92 4.78
N SER A 133 0.15 -4.84 4.27
CA SER A 133 0.60 -3.47 4.53
C SER A 133 0.48 -3.08 6.01
N LEU A 134 -0.53 -3.58 6.72
CA LEU A 134 -0.73 -3.34 8.14
C LEU A 134 0.30 -4.07 9.00
N VAL A 135 0.62 -5.32 8.66
CA VAL A 135 1.69 -6.08 9.32
C VAL A 135 3.04 -5.38 9.12
N TRP A 136 3.31 -4.92 7.89
CA TRP A 136 4.54 -4.20 7.56
C TRP A 136 4.68 -2.90 8.35
N ILE A 137 3.66 -2.05 8.39
CA ILE A 137 3.72 -0.79 9.15
C ILE A 137 3.78 -1.01 10.65
N LEU A 138 3.15 -2.07 11.16
CA LEU A 138 3.25 -2.45 12.57
C LEU A 138 4.69 -2.82 12.95
N ASN A 139 5.38 -3.59 12.10
CA ASN A 139 6.79 -3.91 12.31
C ASN A 139 7.67 -2.65 12.35
N LEU A 140 7.38 -1.65 11.50
CA LEU A 140 8.08 -0.36 11.51
C LEU A 140 7.82 0.44 12.79
N TRP A 141 6.58 0.47 13.28
CA TRP A 141 6.24 1.06 14.58
C TRP A 141 7.01 0.38 15.72
N ILE A 142 7.02 -0.95 15.76
CA ILE A 142 7.74 -1.73 16.78
C ILE A 142 9.24 -1.40 16.75
N ALA A 143 9.84 -1.33 15.56
CA ALA A 143 11.25 -0.97 15.40
C ALA A 143 11.54 0.43 15.97
N LEU A 144 10.72 1.43 15.62
CA LEU A 144 10.88 2.80 16.09
C LEU A 144 10.75 2.92 17.61
N PHE A 145 9.75 2.26 18.21
CA PHE A 145 9.59 2.27 19.66
C PHE A 145 10.74 1.56 20.38
N ARG A 146 11.24 0.46 19.81
CA ARG A 146 12.40 -0.26 20.36
C ARG A 146 13.65 0.60 20.33
N GLU A 147 13.92 1.31 19.23
CA GLU A 147 15.07 2.22 19.12
C GLU A 147 14.98 3.37 20.13
N ARG A 148 13.82 4.02 20.22
CA ARG A 148 13.59 5.11 21.19
C ARG A 148 13.70 4.65 22.64
N SER A 149 13.26 3.42 22.95
CA SER A 149 13.42 2.84 24.29
C SER A 149 14.88 2.60 24.65
N LYS A 150 15.71 2.16 23.69
CA LYS A 150 17.15 1.96 23.91
C LYS A 150 17.88 3.29 24.11
N GLN A 151 17.52 4.33 23.34
CA GLN A 151 18.09 5.67 23.49
C GLN A 151 17.76 6.34 24.84
N LYS A 152 16.64 5.97 25.48
CA LYS A 152 16.29 6.47 26.81
C LYS A 152 17.03 5.79 27.97
N LEU A 153 17.69 4.67 27.71
CA LEU A 153 18.41 3.86 28.71
C LEU A 153 19.93 4.09 28.69
N VAL A 154 20.42 4.92 27.77
CA VAL A 154 21.83 5.35 27.61
C VAL A 154 21.92 6.82 27.95
#